data_AF-A0A524FP30-F1
#
_entry.id   AF-A0A524FP30-F1
#
_cell.length_a   1.000
_cell.length_b   1.000
_cell.length_c   1.000
_cell.angle_alpha   90.00
_cell.angle_beta   90.00
_cell.angle_gamma   90.00
#
_symmetry.space_group_name_H-M   'P 1'
#
loop_
_entity.id
_entity.type
_entity.pdbx_description
1 polymer ?
#
loop_
_entity_poly.entity_id
_entity_poly.type
_entity_poly.pdbx_seq_one_letter_code
_entity_poly.pdbx_strand_id
1 'polypeptide(L)' 'MELAKRYGSPILELACGTGRISLMLAQAEYEITGIELSPEMLVIARERQQQLPEDAQAGISFIHGDSN' A
#
# COMPACT_ATOMS: atom_id res chain seq x y z
N MET A 1 12.25 -2.65 3.29
CA MET A 1 12.91 -1.54 2.56
C MET A 1 14.03 -2.01 1.63
N GLU A 2 14.86 -3.01 1.97
CA GLU A 2 16.00 -3.40 1.09
C GLU A 2 15.58 -3.86 -0.32
N LEU A 3 14.52 -4.68 -0.43
CA LEU A 3 14.01 -5.11 -1.74
C LEU A 3 13.47 -3.94 -2.57
N ALA A 4 12.76 -3.00 -1.94
CA ALA A 4 12.28 -1.79 -2.60
C ALA A 4 13.44 -0.92 -3.11
N LYS A 5 14.53 -0.79 -2.34
CA LYS A 5 15.74 -0.08 -2.80
C LYS A 5 16.42 -0.78 -3.98
N ARG A 6 16.38 -2.10 -4.02
CA ARG A 6 17.01 -2.89 -5.08
C ARG A 6 16.21 -2.87 -6.38
N TYR A 7 14.89 -3.00 -6.29
CA TYR A 7 14.02 -3.22 -7.45
C TYR A 7 13.19 -1.99 -7.86
N GLY A 8 13.04 -1.02 -6.97
CA GLY A 8 12.26 0.19 -7.24
C GLY A 8 10.76 -0.08 -7.29
N SER A 9 10.08 0.78 -8.06
CA SER A 9 8.64 0.74 -8.32
C SER A 9 8.32 0.15 -9.70
N PRO A 10 7.08 -0.36 -9.91
CA PRO A 10 5.99 -0.47 -8.94
C PRO A 10 6.14 -1.69 -8.02
N ILE A 11 5.57 -1.61 -6.81
CA ILE A 11 5.57 -2.70 -5.82
C ILE A 11 4.15 -3.26 -5.68
N LEU A 12 4.04 -4.59 -5.59
CA LEU A 12 2.81 -5.28 -5.22
C LEU A 12 2.97 -5.89 -3.83
N GLU A 13 2.00 -5.64 -2.94
CA GLU A 13 1.92 -6.28 -1.62
C GLU A 13 0.66 -7.13 -1.53
N LEU A 14 0.83 -8.44 -1.40
CA LEU A 14 -0.29 -9.38 -1.20
C LEU A 14 -0.63 -9.50 0.29
N ALA A 15 -1.92 -9.61 0.61
CA ALA A 15 -2.43 -9.61 1.98
C ALA A 15 -1.90 -8.41 2.78
N CYS A 16 -2.04 -7.20 2.22
CA CYS A 16 -1.47 -5.97 2.79
C CYS A 16 -2.11 -5.55 4.13
N GLY A 17 -3.23 -6.18 4.50
CA GLY A 17 -3.98 -5.89 5.71
C GLY A 17 -4.35 -4.41 5.80
N THR A 18 -4.02 -3.80 6.94
CA THR A 18 -4.27 -2.37 7.19
C THR A 18 -3.20 -1.43 6.59
N GLY A 19 -2.41 -1.93 5.63
CA GLY A 19 -1.50 -1.15 4.79
C GLY A 19 -0.19 -0.71 5.46
N ARG A 20 0.23 -1.30 6.58
CA ARG A 20 1.40 -0.81 7.36
C ARG A 20 2.68 -0.68 6.52
N ILE A 21 2.97 -1.65 5.66
CA ILE A 21 4.15 -1.60 4.79
C ILE A 21 3.86 -0.75 3.55
N SER A 22 2.68 -0.92 2.94
CA SER A 22 2.26 -0.12 1.79
C SER A 22 2.38 1.38 2.04
N LEU A 23 1.85 1.87 3.16
CA LEU A 23 1.87 3.28 3.57
C LEU A 23 3.30 3.79 3.84
N MET A 24 4.18 2.92 4.38
CA MET A 24 5.59 3.27 4.61
C MET A 24 6.34 3.40 3.28
N LEU A 25 6.07 2.52 2.32
CA LEU A 25 6.70 2.55 1.00
C LEU A 25 6.22 3.76 0.19
N ALA A 26 4.94 4.10 0.26
CA ALA A 26 4.38 5.30 -0.37
C ALA A 26 5.03 6.60 0.12
N GLN A 27 5.22 6.74 1.44
CA GLN A 27 5.95 7.88 2.03
C GLN A 27 7.44 7.92 1.67
N ALA A 28 8.00 6.80 1.24
CA ALA A 28 9.35 6.71 0.72
C ALA A 28 9.39 6.86 -0.81
N GLU A 29 8.36 7.48 -1.39
CA GLU A 29 8.23 7.80 -2.82
C GLU A 29 8.19 6.58 -3.75
N TYR A 30 7.83 5.40 -3.22
CA TYR A 30 7.55 4.23 -4.06
C TYR A 30 6.09 4.18 -4.48
N GLU A 31 5.84 3.92 -5.77
CA GLU A 31 4.53 3.49 -6.27
C GLU A 31 4.22 2.06 -5.80
N ILE A 32 3.07 1.87 -5.16
CA ILE A 32 2.67 0.58 -4.57
C ILE A 32 1.16 0.31 -4.66
N THR A 33 0.85 -0.96 -4.90
CA THR A 33 -0.51 -1.51 -4.85
C THR A 33 -0.59 -2.58 -3.77
N GLY A 34 -1.50 -2.40 -2.81
CA GLY A 34 -1.84 -3.41 -1.80
C GLY A 34 -3.09 -4.20 -2.18
N ILE A 35 -3.01 -5.52 -2.15
CA ILE A 35 -4.16 -6.44 -2.31
C ILE A 35 -4.55 -6.99 -0.94
N GLU A 36 -5.84 -6.91 -0.60
CA GLU A 36 -6.37 -7.44 0.65
C GLU A 36 -7.77 -8.03 0.45
N LEU A 37 -8.05 -9.14 1.15
CA LEU A 37 -9.31 -9.86 1.08
C LEU A 37 -10.35 -9.35 2.09
N SER A 38 -9.95 -8.81 3.24
CA SER A 38 -10.89 -8.25 4.22
C SER A 38 -11.30 -6.82 3.83
N PRO A 39 -12.60 -6.57 3.54
CA PRO A 39 -13.10 -5.21 3.32
C PRO A 39 -12.88 -4.29 4.52
N GLU A 40 -12.99 -4.82 5.74
CA GLU A 40 -12.83 -4.06 6.98
C GLU A 40 -11.39 -3.58 7.17
N MET A 41 -10.40 -4.44 6.85
CA MET A 41 -8.99 -4.02 6.88
C MET A 41 -8.69 -2.97 5.82
N LEU A 42 -9.32 -3.05 4.65
CA LEU A 42 -9.20 -2.04 3.60
C LEU A 42 -9.80 -0.69 3.97
N VAL A 43 -10.89 -0.66 4.75
CA VAL A 43 -11.42 0.60 5.30
C VAL A 43 -10.35 1.27 6.15
N ILE A 44 -9.75 0.54 7.10
CA ILE A 44 -8.68 1.07 7.96
C ILE A 44 -7.45 1.49 7.14
N ALA A 45 -7.09 0.72 6.11
CA ALA A 45 -5.96 1.05 5.24
C ALA A 45 -6.17 2.39 4.52
N ARG A 46 -7.38 2.62 3.98
CA ARG A 46 -7.74 3.87 3.30
C ARG A 46 -7.86 5.05 4.26
N GLU A 47 -8.39 4.85 5.46
CA GLU A 47 -8.40 5.88 6.51
C GLU A 47 -6.99 6.33 6.88
N ARG A 48 -6.03 5.40 6.95
CA ARG A 48 -4.62 5.72 7.19
C ARG A 48 -3.95 6.36 5.97
N GLN A 49 -4.31 5.96 4.75
CA GLN A 49 -3.85 6.61 3.53
C GLN A 49 -4.21 8.10 3.52
N GLN A 50 -5.44 8.46 3.90
CA GLN A 50 -5.90 9.85 3.93
C GLN A 50 -5.11 10.74 4.91
N GLN A 51 -4.33 10.15 5.83
CA GLN A 51 -3.47 10.88 6.77
C GLN A 51 -2.06 11.14 6.22
N LEU A 52 -1.73 10.61 5.03
CA LEU A 52 -0.45 10.83 4.38
C LEU A 52 -0.39 12.21 3.68
N PRO A 53 0.80 12.74 3.40
CA PRO A 53 0.99 13.83 2.43
C PRO A 53 0.38 13.51 1.05
N GLU A 54 -0.07 14.52 0.30
CA GLU A 54 -0.80 14.33 -0.98
C GLU A 54 0.00 13.55 -2.04
N ASP A 55 1.30 13.79 -2.12
CA ASP A 55 2.23 13.07 -2.99
C ASP A 55 2.32 11.58 -2.63
N ALA A 56 2.44 11.28 -1.33
CA ALA A 56 2.43 9.91 -0.84
C ALA A 56 1.06 9.23 -1.02
N GLN A 57 -0.05 9.98 -0.92
CA GLN A 57 -1.39 9.45 -1.21
C GLN A 57 -1.54 9.02 -2.67
N ALA A 58 -0.98 9.80 -3.61
CA ALA A 58 -1.02 9.51 -5.03
C ALA A 58 -0.19 8.26 -5.42
N GLY A 59 0.85 7.95 -4.63
CA GLY A 59 1.72 6.79 -4.86
C GLY A 59 1.18 5.45 -4.36
N ILE A 60 -0.01 5.40 -3.74
CA ILE A 60 -0.56 4.18 -3.15
C ILE A 60 -2.00 3.89 -3.58
N SER A 61 -2.25 2.62 -3.93
CA SER A 61 -3.59 2.11 -4.18
C SER A 61 -3.89 0.85 -3.38
N PHE A 62 -5.16 0.66 -3.01
CA PHE A 62 -5.63 -0.53 -2.31
C PHE A 62 -6.79 -1.18 -3.05
N ILE A 63 -6.62 -2.45 -3.41
CA ILE A 63 -7.58 -3.25 -4.16
C ILE A 63 -8.11 -4.37 -3.26
N HIS A 64 -9.42 -4.54 -3.24
CA HIS A 64 -10.04 -5.73 -2.68
C HIS A 64 -9.88 -6.89 -3.63
N GLY A 65 -9.17 -7.94 -3.21
CA GLY A 65 -8.84 -9.06 -4.09
C GLY A 65 -8.46 -10.31 -3.32
N ASP A 66 -8.76 -11.45 -3.93
CA ASP A 66 -8.28 -12.77 -3.53
C ASP A 66 -7.09 -13.16 -4.40
N SER A 67 -6.24 -14.05 -3.89
CA SER A 67 -5.02 -14.55 -4.52
C SER A 67 -5.16 -15.97 -5.09
N ASN A 68 -6.41 -16.42 -5.29
CA ASN A 68 -6.77 -17.79 -5.67
C ASN A 68 -7.31 -17.90 -7.10
#